data_AF-A0A3N5NG50-F1
#
_entry.id   AF-A0A3N5NG50-F1
#
_cell.length_a   1.000
_cell.length_b   1.000
_cell.length_c   1.000
_cell.angle_alpha   90.00
_cell.angle_beta   90.00
_cell.angle_gamma   90.00
#
_symmetry.space_group_name_H-M   'P 1'
#
loop_
_entity.id
_entity.type
_entity.pdbx_description
1 polymer ?
#
loop_
_entity_poly.entity_id
_entity_poly.type
_entity_poly.pdbx_seq_one_letter_code
_entity_poly.pdbx_strand_id
1 'polypeptide(L)'
;MAFFVLAIGLTGCNKEEPLPVSAAFTTSIQGNTLDVGQGFTVYTSDAEGEFLTYFRGDLESTTYGTGFGASLGIGSDSLVISGYAAAGNYTFTLVATSYGNWGETVAQDVQSIDITVTTP
;
A
#
# COMPACT_ATOMS: atom_id res chain seq x y z
N MET A 1 -49.84 -18.68 -33.71
CA MET A 1 -49.30 -19.39 -32.54
C MET A 1 -47.92 -18.77 -32.27
N ALA A 2 -47.84 -17.84 -31.32
CA ALA A 2 -46.64 -17.03 -31.09
C ALA A 2 -45.70 -17.75 -30.12
N PHE A 3 -44.49 -18.07 -30.58
CA PHE A 3 -43.40 -18.56 -29.73
C PHE A 3 -42.80 -17.36 -29.00
N PHE A 4 -43.16 -17.18 -27.73
CA PHE A 4 -42.43 -16.32 -26.81
C PHE A 4 -41.17 -17.09 -26.38
N VAL A 5 -40.04 -16.81 -27.02
CA VAL A 5 -38.73 -17.23 -26.51
C VAL A 5 -38.45 -16.36 -25.29
N LEU A 6 -38.66 -16.92 -24.11
CA LEU A 6 -38.15 -16.39 -22.86
C LEU A 6 -36.62 -16.49 -22.91
N ALA A 7 -35.97 -15.43 -23.41
CA ALA A 7 -34.56 -15.23 -23.23
C ALA A 7 -34.33 -14.96 -21.74
N ILE A 8 -34.19 -16.04 -20.96
CA ILE A 8 -33.55 -16.01 -19.65
C ILE A 8 -32.12 -15.55 -19.94
N GLY A 9 -31.90 -14.24 -19.85
CA GLY A 9 -30.58 -13.66 -19.89
C GLY A 9 -29.76 -14.38 -18.85
N LEU A 10 -28.81 -15.18 -19.32
CA LEU A 10 -27.78 -15.78 -18.51
C LEU A 10 -27.14 -14.63 -17.75
N THR A 11 -27.47 -14.50 -16.47
CA THR A 11 -26.68 -13.74 -15.51
C THR A 11 -25.36 -14.48 -15.39
N GLY A 12 -24.51 -14.34 -16.41
CA GLY A 12 -23.09 -14.53 -16.22
C GLY A 12 -22.73 -13.57 -15.10
N CYS A 13 -22.46 -14.12 -13.92
CA CYS A 13 -21.68 -13.43 -12.91
C CYS A 13 -20.40 -13.02 -13.64
N ASN A 14 -20.32 -11.79 -14.14
CA ASN A 14 -19.09 -11.31 -14.73
C ASN A 14 -18.10 -11.27 -13.58
N LYS A 15 -17.19 -12.24 -13.59
CA LYS A 15 -16.07 -12.33 -12.67
C LYS A 15 -15.28 -11.02 -12.82
N GLU A 16 -15.37 -10.14 -11.84
CA GLU A 16 -14.61 -8.89 -11.80
C GLU A 16 -13.21 -9.20 -11.28
N GLU A 17 -12.23 -9.14 -12.16
CA GLU A 17 -10.83 -9.30 -11.76
C GLU A 17 -10.38 -8.08 -10.94
N PRO A 18 -9.47 -8.26 -9.96
CA PRO A 18 -8.95 -7.15 -9.18
C PRO A 18 -8.24 -6.14 -10.10
N LEU A 19 -8.34 -4.85 -9.74
CA LEU A 19 -7.58 -3.81 -10.42
C LEU A 19 -6.07 -4.05 -10.28
N PRO A 20 -5.25 -3.58 -11.24
CA PRO A 20 -3.80 -3.54 -11.08
C PRO A 20 -3.40 -2.87 -9.76
N VAL A 21 -2.29 -3.34 -9.20
CA VAL A 21 -1.72 -2.83 -7.96
C VAL A 21 -0.25 -2.53 -8.16
N SER A 22 0.21 -1.47 -7.49
CA SER A 22 1.62 -1.08 -7.43
C SER A 22 1.85 -0.46 -6.07
N ALA A 23 2.81 -0.98 -5.30
CA ALA A 23 3.30 -0.35 -4.09
C ALA A 23 4.52 0.52 -4.36
N ALA A 24 4.76 0.91 -5.62
CA ALA A 24 5.92 1.69 -5.99
C ALA A 24 5.93 3.06 -5.29
N PHE A 25 7.06 3.36 -4.66
CA PHE A 25 7.31 4.67 -4.07
C PHE A 25 8.78 5.04 -4.14
N THR A 26 9.05 6.34 -3.99
CA THR A 26 10.38 6.87 -3.70
C THR A 26 10.34 7.70 -2.42
N THR A 27 11.50 8.11 -1.91
CA THR A 27 11.56 8.98 -0.73
C THR A 27 12.49 10.15 -0.92
N SER A 28 12.33 11.17 -0.09
CA SER A 28 13.26 12.30 -0.02
C SER A 28 14.58 11.97 0.71
N ILE A 29 14.74 10.74 1.21
CA ILE A 29 15.90 10.33 1.99
C ILE A 29 17.08 10.07 1.06
N GLN A 30 18.25 10.63 1.37
CA GLN A 30 19.48 10.35 0.62
C GLN A 30 20.23 9.18 1.27
N GLY A 31 20.59 8.19 0.46
CA GLY A 31 21.33 7.00 0.95
C GLY A 31 20.60 6.23 2.05
N ASN A 32 19.26 6.34 2.11
CA ASN A 32 18.40 5.76 3.14
C ASN A 32 18.85 6.06 4.58
N THR A 33 19.50 7.21 4.82
CA THR A 33 19.98 7.61 6.14
C THR A 33 19.30 8.89 6.61
N LEU A 34 18.92 8.95 7.89
CA LEU A 34 18.29 10.10 8.54
C LEU A 34 18.89 10.33 9.93
N ASP A 35 18.86 11.58 10.41
CA ASP A 35 19.13 11.85 11.82
C ASP A 35 17.90 11.56 12.69
N VAL A 36 18.12 11.23 13.97
CA VAL A 36 17.03 11.08 14.95
C VAL A 36 16.12 12.31 14.93
N GLY A 37 14.81 12.06 14.83
CA GLY A 37 13.77 13.09 14.78
C GLY A 37 13.58 13.75 13.42
N GLN A 38 14.45 13.49 12.43
CA GLN A 38 14.30 14.01 11.08
C GLN A 38 13.17 13.28 10.33
N GLY A 39 12.14 14.03 9.92
CA GLY A 39 11.08 13.54 9.06
C GLY A 39 11.50 13.43 7.59
N PHE A 40 10.70 12.72 6.80
CA PHE A 40 10.94 12.53 5.37
C PHE A 40 9.62 12.44 4.59
N THR A 41 9.69 12.64 3.29
CA THR A 41 8.55 12.49 2.39
C THR A 41 8.64 11.17 1.64
N VAL A 42 7.52 10.45 1.56
CA VAL A 42 7.31 9.30 0.68
C VAL A 42 6.49 9.79 -0.50
N TYR A 43 6.99 9.60 -1.72
CA TYR A 43 6.30 9.95 -2.96
C TYR A 43 5.64 8.71 -3.54
N THR A 44 4.33 8.77 -3.71
CA THR A 44 3.44 7.64 -4.02
C THR A 44 2.68 7.85 -5.32
N SER A 45 3.19 8.69 -6.23
CA SER A 45 2.56 8.96 -7.53
C SER A 45 2.37 7.70 -8.39
N ASP A 46 3.22 6.69 -8.17
CA ASP A 46 3.21 5.42 -8.90
C ASP A 46 2.54 4.29 -8.08
N ALA A 47 1.97 4.63 -6.92
CA ALA A 47 1.26 3.67 -6.08
C ALA A 47 -0.20 3.56 -6.56
N GLU A 48 -0.62 2.34 -6.86
CA GLU A 48 -1.93 2.02 -7.43
C GLU A 48 -2.61 0.90 -6.62
N GLY A 49 -3.92 0.98 -6.48
CA GLY A 49 -4.73 -0.05 -5.83
C GLY A 49 -5.99 0.55 -5.20
N GLU A 50 -6.91 -0.32 -4.81
CA GLU A 50 -8.11 0.09 -4.06
C GLU A 50 -7.80 0.45 -2.61
N PHE A 51 -6.71 -0.09 -2.07
CA PHE A 51 -6.27 0.19 -0.71
C PHE A 51 -4.75 0.34 -0.69
N LEU A 52 -4.29 1.47 -0.14
CA LEU A 52 -2.89 1.70 0.17
C LEU A 52 -2.73 1.74 1.69
N THR A 53 -1.78 0.98 2.22
CA THR A 53 -1.48 0.92 3.66
C THR A 53 0.01 0.95 3.87
N TYR A 54 0.50 1.82 4.74
CA TYR A 54 1.92 1.91 5.08
C TYR A 54 2.20 1.48 6.52
N PHE A 55 3.43 1.02 6.72
CA PHE A 55 3.96 0.52 7.99
C PHE A 55 5.29 1.24 8.24
N ARG A 56 5.42 1.91 9.38
CA ARG A 56 6.63 2.67 9.72
C ARG A 56 7.78 1.78 10.16
N GLY A 57 7.48 0.61 10.74
CA GLY A 57 8.46 -0.34 11.25
C GLY A 57 9.20 0.12 12.51
N ASP A 58 8.71 1.15 13.21
CA ASP A 58 9.33 1.69 14.43
C ASP A 58 8.96 0.92 15.71
N LEU A 59 7.83 0.21 15.68
CA LEU A 59 7.34 -0.66 16.73
C LEU A 59 6.84 -1.97 16.10
N GLU A 60 6.77 -3.05 16.88
CA GLU A 60 6.17 -4.32 16.43
C GLU A 60 4.73 -4.10 15.93
N SER A 61 3.98 -3.22 16.59
CA SER A 61 2.61 -2.86 16.23
C SER A 61 2.48 -2.03 14.94
N THR A 62 3.57 -1.49 14.41
CA THR A 62 3.61 -0.71 13.15
C THR A 62 4.48 -1.37 12.10
N THR A 63 4.81 -2.66 12.29
CA THR A 63 5.64 -3.47 11.40
C THR A 63 4.76 -4.33 10.50
N TYR A 64 5.08 -4.40 9.21
CA TYR A 64 4.37 -5.24 8.26
C TYR A 64 4.47 -6.72 8.65
N GLY A 65 3.34 -7.44 8.62
CA GLY A 65 3.24 -8.86 8.98
C GLY A 65 2.94 -9.13 10.46
N THR A 66 3.20 -8.19 11.38
CA THR A 66 2.93 -8.36 12.83
C THR A 66 2.00 -7.30 13.40
N GLY A 67 2.00 -6.11 12.82
CA GLY A 67 1.29 -4.93 13.31
C GLY A 67 0.13 -4.49 12.44
N PHE A 68 -0.37 -3.29 12.76
CA PHE A 68 -1.38 -2.58 12.01
C PHE A 68 -0.74 -1.42 11.25
N GLY A 69 -1.04 -1.34 9.96
CA GLY A 69 -0.59 -0.22 9.13
C GLY A 69 -1.56 0.96 9.21
N ALA A 70 -1.12 2.08 8.67
CA ALA A 70 -1.96 3.26 8.49
C ALA A 70 -2.43 3.34 7.04
N SER A 71 -3.73 3.56 6.84
CA SER A 71 -4.30 3.75 5.52
C SER A 71 -3.82 5.06 4.89
N LEU A 72 -3.49 5.00 3.60
CA LEU A 72 -3.20 6.15 2.77
C LEU A 72 -4.35 6.35 1.78
N GLY A 73 -4.77 7.59 1.58
CA GLY A 73 -5.79 7.90 0.57
C GLY A 73 -5.27 7.59 -0.83
N ILE A 74 -6.08 6.90 -1.64
CA ILE A 74 -5.76 6.61 -3.03
C ILE A 74 -5.60 7.94 -3.79
N GLY A 75 -4.63 8.00 -4.71
CA GLY A 75 -4.34 9.20 -5.50
C GLY A 75 -3.59 10.29 -4.70
N SER A 76 -3.06 9.96 -3.52
CA SER A 76 -2.11 10.85 -2.84
C SER A 76 -0.77 10.83 -3.57
N ASP A 77 -0.28 11.99 -3.98
CA ASP A 77 1.04 12.10 -4.62
C ASP A 77 2.20 11.88 -3.62
N SER A 78 1.95 12.18 -2.34
CA SER A 78 2.95 12.01 -1.29
C SER A 78 2.36 11.97 0.12
N LEU A 79 3.19 11.52 1.06
CA LEU A 79 2.94 11.43 2.50
C LEU A 79 4.18 11.91 3.25
N VAL A 80 3.99 12.75 4.28
CA VAL A 80 5.08 13.13 5.20
C VAL A 80 5.09 12.19 6.40
N ILE A 81 6.23 11.54 6.62
CA ILE A 81 6.49 10.69 7.77
C ILE A 81 7.26 11.50 8.82
N SER A 82 6.73 11.53 10.04
CA SER A 82 7.47 12.08 11.19
C SER A 82 8.73 11.26 11.44
N GLY A 83 9.78 11.91 11.96
CA GLY A 83 11.06 11.23 12.21
C GLY A 83 10.98 10.10 13.23
N TYR A 84 11.99 9.23 13.22
CA TYR A 84 12.15 8.16 14.20
C TYR A 84 12.74 8.71 15.51
N ALA A 85 12.22 8.27 16.64
CA ALA A 85 12.58 8.82 17.96
C ALA A 85 13.95 8.35 18.49
N ALA A 86 14.49 7.26 17.93
CA ALA A 86 15.75 6.68 18.35
C ALA A 86 16.60 6.30 17.12
N ALA A 87 17.92 6.19 17.33
CA ALA A 87 18.83 5.66 16.32
C ALA A 87 18.62 4.15 16.18
N GLY A 88 18.76 3.63 14.98
CA GLY A 88 18.49 2.23 14.66
C GLY A 88 18.19 1.99 13.19
N ASN A 89 17.89 0.74 12.86
CA ASN A 89 17.46 0.34 11.52
C ASN A 89 15.95 0.08 11.55
N TYR A 90 15.25 0.64 10.58
CA TYR A 90 13.80 0.55 10.45
C TYR A 90 13.42 0.16 9.04
N THR A 91 12.38 -0.65 8.87
CA THR A 91 11.86 -1.01 7.56
C THR A 91 10.53 -0.33 7.35
N PHE A 92 10.51 0.70 6.50
CA PHE A 92 9.27 1.29 6.03
C PHE A 92 8.70 0.42 4.91
N THR A 93 7.40 0.11 4.96
CA THR A 93 6.73 -0.72 3.95
C THR A 93 5.45 -0.06 3.47
N LEU A 94 5.22 -0.07 2.16
CA LEU A 94 3.93 0.27 1.54
C LEU A 94 3.33 -1.01 0.96
N VAL A 95 2.02 -1.17 1.16
CA VAL A 95 1.23 -2.29 0.64
C VAL A 95 0.10 -1.73 -0.18
N ALA A 96 -0.01 -2.20 -1.42
CA ALA A 96 -1.12 -1.92 -2.32
C ALA A 96 -1.97 -3.18 -2.46
N THR A 97 -3.29 -3.05 -2.32
CA THR A 97 -4.22 -4.20 -2.43
C THR A 97 -5.45 -3.81 -3.22
N SER A 98 -5.92 -4.73 -4.06
CA SER A 98 -7.20 -4.66 -4.77
C SER A 98 -7.90 -6.02 -4.69
N TYR A 99 -9.22 -6.01 -4.63
CA TYR A 99 -10.06 -7.17 -4.55
C TYR A 99 -10.91 -7.30 -5.82
N GLY A 100 -10.99 -8.52 -6.33
CA GLY A 100 -11.94 -8.90 -7.37
C GLY A 100 -12.92 -9.92 -6.82
N ASN A 101 -13.97 -10.20 -7.57
CA ASN A 101 -14.86 -11.35 -7.32
C ASN A 101 -15.40 -11.40 -5.90
N TRP A 102 -15.96 -10.28 -5.43
CA TRP A 102 -16.53 -10.18 -4.08
C TRP A 102 -15.52 -10.47 -2.97
N GLY A 103 -14.23 -10.23 -3.23
CA GLY A 103 -13.14 -10.48 -2.29
C GLY A 103 -12.50 -11.87 -2.40
N GLU A 104 -12.94 -12.72 -3.32
CA GLU A 104 -12.37 -14.05 -3.52
C GLU A 104 -10.99 -14.02 -4.18
N THR A 105 -10.72 -13.00 -4.99
CA THR A 105 -9.43 -12.80 -5.65
C THR A 105 -8.77 -11.54 -5.14
N VAL A 106 -7.49 -11.64 -4.78
CA VAL A 106 -6.70 -10.52 -4.25
C VAL A 106 -5.50 -10.31 -5.15
N ALA A 107 -5.30 -9.06 -5.58
CA ALA A 107 -4.02 -8.60 -6.11
C ALA A 107 -3.33 -7.78 -5.01
N GLN A 108 -2.04 -8.06 -4.77
CA GLN A 108 -1.25 -7.32 -3.80
C GLN A 108 0.15 -7.08 -4.34
N ASP A 109 0.66 -5.87 -4.10
CA ASP A 109 2.05 -5.53 -4.26
C ASP A 109 2.59 -4.92 -2.98
N VAL A 110 3.88 -5.14 -2.72
CA VAL A 110 4.57 -4.72 -1.49
C VAL A 110 5.93 -4.20 -1.84
N GLN A 111 6.24 -2.98 -1.39
CA GLN A 111 7.57 -2.41 -1.48
C GLN A 111 8.04 -1.98 -0.09
N SER A 112 9.31 -2.22 0.21
CA SER A 112 9.94 -1.80 1.45
C SER A 112 11.24 -1.06 1.20
N ILE A 113 11.61 -0.17 2.12
CA ILE A 113 12.95 0.40 2.20
C ILE A 113 13.48 0.25 3.63
N ASP A 114 14.76 -0.10 3.73
CA ASP A 114 15.47 -0.07 5.00
C ASP A 114 16.08 1.31 5.21
N ILE A 115 15.79 1.91 6.35
CA ILE A 115 16.21 3.24 6.77
C ILE A 115 17.16 3.10 7.94
N THR A 116 18.34 3.68 7.83
CA THR A 116 19.30 3.81 8.93
C THR A 116 19.10 5.16 9.60
N VAL A 117 18.82 5.16 10.89
CA VAL A 117 18.69 6.39 11.68
C VAL A 117 19.90 6.53 12.57
N THR A 118 20.63 7.63 12.42
CA THR A 118 21.86 7.93 13.14
C THR A 118 21.65 9.03 14.16
N THR A 119 22.52 9.07 15.17
CA THR A 119 22.64 10.27 16.00
C THR A 119 23.25 11.40 15.16
N PRO A 120 22.85 12.66 15.39
CA PRO A 120 23.43 13.83 14.73
C PRO A 120 24.95 13.96 14.94
#